data_AF-A0AAU0KID0-F1
#
_entry.id   AF-A0AAU0KID0-F1
#
_cell.length_a   1.000
_cell.length_b   1.000
_cell.length_c   1.000
_cell.angle_alpha   90.00
_cell.angle_beta   90.00
_cell.angle_gamma   90.00
#
_symmetry.space_group_name_H-M   'P 1'
#
loop_
_entity.id
_entity.type
_entity.pdbx_description
1 polymer ?
#
loop_
_entity_poly.entity_id
_entity_poly.type
_entity_poly.pdbx_seq_one_letter_code
_entity_poly.pdbx_strand_id
1 'polypeptide(L)'
;MEPLYDASVYPDPVLKTIWGAGNLGVAIANWWMLGWPERVSKLLTQRIYEDEFQRQLSQMEEILARTADMDYFSPVEVVIMSGYSLEPPNL
;
A
#
# COMPACT_ATOMS: atom_id res chain seq x y z
N MET A 1 -6.27 -12.68 6.88
CA MET A 1 -5.76 -11.32 6.61
C MET A 1 -4.40 -11.23 7.24
N GLU A 2 -3.41 -10.73 6.50
CA GLU A 2 -2.13 -10.37 7.12
C GLU A 2 -2.36 -9.28 8.19
N PRO A 3 -1.60 -9.28 9.29
CA PRO A 3 -1.67 -8.21 10.27
C PRO A 3 -0.98 -6.95 9.73
N LEU A 4 -1.54 -5.79 10.07
CA LEU A 4 -0.87 -4.51 9.86
C LEU A 4 0.35 -4.44 10.80
N TYR A 5 1.53 -4.14 10.26
CA TYR A 5 2.82 -4.20 10.94
C TYR A 5 2.87 -3.29 12.18
N ASP A 6 2.42 -2.05 12.02
CA ASP A 6 2.31 -1.10 13.14
C ASP A 6 1.03 -0.25 12.99
N ALA A 7 -0.07 -0.77 13.50
CA ALA A 7 -1.35 -0.06 13.48
C ALA A 7 -1.35 1.24 14.30
N SER A 8 -0.45 1.38 15.28
CA SER A 8 -0.45 2.52 16.20
C SER A 8 0.00 3.83 15.54
N VAL A 9 0.69 3.73 14.41
CA VAL A 9 1.18 4.87 13.61
C VAL A 9 0.06 5.55 12.83
N TYR A 10 -1.00 4.81 12.51
CA TYR A 10 -2.05 5.30 11.64
C TYR A 10 -3.23 5.85 12.45
N PRO A 11 -3.74 7.04 12.11
CA PRO A 11 -4.97 7.54 12.71
C PRO A 11 -6.18 6.70 12.25
N ASP A 12 -7.25 6.69 13.04
CA ASP A 12 -8.49 5.93 12.76
C ASP A 12 -9.03 6.01 11.32
N PRO A 13 -9.14 7.18 10.66
CA PRO A 13 -9.61 7.23 9.28
C PRO A 13 -8.71 6.46 8.32
N VAL A 14 -7.39 6.60 8.45
CA VAL A 14 -6.41 5.86 7.65
C VAL A 14 -6.51 4.35 7.89
N LEU A 15 -6.67 3.92 9.15
CA LEU A 15 -6.86 2.50 9.48
C LEU A 15 -8.11 1.92 8.81
N LYS A 16 -9.23 2.65 8.83
CA LYS A 16 -10.45 2.24 8.12
C LYS A 16 -10.23 2.12 6.63
N THR A 17 -9.49 3.04 6.03
CA THR A 17 -9.14 3.01 4.61
C THR A 17 -8.27 1.80 4.27
N ILE A 18 -7.22 1.52 5.07
CA ILE A 18 -6.33 0.36 4.90
C ILE A 18 -7.11 -0.96 5.01
N TRP A 19 -7.91 -1.13 6.07
CA TRP A 19 -8.67 -2.35 6.29
C TRP A 19 -9.83 -2.52 5.30
N GLY A 20 -10.45 -1.41 4.87
CA GLY A 20 -11.48 -1.42 3.83
C GLY A 20 -10.96 -1.93 2.48
N ALA A 21 -9.68 -1.72 2.19
CA ALA A 21 -8.98 -2.24 1.02
C ALA A 21 -8.52 -3.71 1.15
N GLY A 22 -8.85 -4.39 2.25
CA GLY A 22 -8.58 -5.81 2.45
C GLY A 22 -7.08 -6.16 2.50
N ASN A 23 -6.73 -7.37 2.05
CA ASN A 23 -5.35 -7.87 2.11
C ASN A 23 -4.38 -7.00 1.31
N LEU A 24 -4.80 -6.50 0.14
CA LEU A 24 -3.96 -5.65 -0.70
C LEU A 24 -3.64 -4.33 0.00
N GLY A 25 -4.63 -3.73 0.66
CA GLY A 25 -4.43 -2.53 1.46
C GLY A 25 -3.43 -2.71 2.60
N VAL A 26 -3.54 -3.82 3.34
CA VAL A 26 -2.58 -4.16 4.39
C VAL A 26 -1.18 -4.39 3.82
N ALA A 27 -1.06 -5.09 2.69
CA ALA A 27 0.23 -5.33 2.03
C ALA A 27 0.92 -4.01 1.63
N ILE A 28 0.18 -3.06 1.04
CA ILE A 28 0.72 -1.73 0.67
C ILE A 28 1.20 -1.00 1.92
N ALA A 29 0.36 -0.92 2.96
CA ALA A 29 0.69 -0.19 4.18
C ALA A 29 1.92 -0.79 4.87
N ASN A 30 2.00 -2.12 4.96
CA ASN A 30 3.16 -2.83 5.49
C ASN A 30 4.41 -2.57 4.66
N TRP A 31 4.32 -2.65 3.32
CA TRP A 31 5.44 -2.40 2.42
C TRP A 31 6.00 -0.98 2.61
N TRP A 32 5.13 0.01 2.66
CA TRP A 32 5.52 1.41 2.88
C TRP A 32 6.15 1.63 4.25
N MET A 33 5.57 1.07 5.31
CA MET A 33 6.06 1.26 6.67
C MET A 33 7.39 0.55 6.90
N LEU A 34 7.59 -0.64 6.31
CA LEU A 34 8.84 -1.40 6.42
C LEU A 34 9.97 -0.78 5.60
N GLY A 35 9.67 -0.30 4.38
CA GLY A 35 10.69 0.25 3.47
C GLY A 35 11.00 1.72 3.71
N TRP A 36 9.99 2.54 4.02
CA TRP A 36 10.10 4.00 4.07
C TRP A 36 9.30 4.62 5.23
N PRO A 37 9.57 4.23 6.50
CA PRO A 37 8.81 4.72 7.66
C PRO A 37 8.84 6.25 7.78
N GLU A 38 9.95 6.91 7.43
CA GLU A 38 10.04 8.37 7.46
C GLU A 38 9.14 9.05 6.41
N ARG A 39 9.00 8.46 5.21
CA ARG A 39 8.09 8.98 4.18
C ARG A 39 6.64 8.79 4.60
N VAL A 40 6.30 7.64 5.18
CA VAL A 40 4.97 7.38 5.75
C VAL A 40 4.63 8.42 6.82
N SER A 41 5.56 8.68 7.75
CA SER A 41 5.36 9.70 8.79
C SER A 41 5.12 11.10 8.20
N LYS A 42 5.84 11.48 7.13
CA LYS A 42 5.63 12.76 6.44
C LYS A 42 4.25 12.82 5.78
N LEU A 43 3.84 11.79 5.06
CA LEU A 43 2.54 11.69 4.39
C LEU A 43 1.39 11.82 5.40
N LEU A 44 1.50 11.16 6.55
CA LEU A 44 0.53 11.23 7.64
C LEU A 44 0.48 12.63 8.26
N THR A 45 1.65 13.24 8.52
CA THR A 45 1.75 14.61 9.07
C THR A 45 1.12 15.64 8.12
N GLN A 46 1.35 15.49 6.83
CA GLN A 46 0.80 16.36 5.79
C GLN A 46 -0.66 16.04 5.43
N ARG A 47 -1.25 14.99 6.02
CA ARG A 47 -2.63 14.52 5.78
C ARG A 47 -2.92 14.17 4.31
N ILE A 48 -1.91 13.70 3.58
CA ILE A 48 -2.04 13.26 2.18
C ILE A 48 -1.79 11.75 2.03
N TYR A 49 -1.58 11.03 3.13
CA TYR A 49 -1.38 9.58 3.11
C TYR A 49 -2.54 8.85 2.43
N GLU A 50 -3.79 9.18 2.77
CA GLU A 50 -4.95 8.45 2.23
C GLU A 50 -5.08 8.62 0.72
N ASP A 51 -4.86 9.83 0.20
CA ASP A 51 -4.91 10.11 -1.24
C ASP A 51 -3.85 9.32 -2.00
N GLU A 52 -2.59 9.35 -1.52
CA GLU A 52 -1.50 8.63 -2.17
C GLU A 52 -1.64 7.12 -2.02
N PHE A 53 -2.15 6.65 -0.89
CA PHE A 53 -2.48 5.24 -0.68
C PHE A 53 -3.57 4.75 -1.64
N GLN A 54 -4.64 5.53 -1.82
CA GLN A 54 -5.72 5.19 -2.76
C GLN A 54 -5.24 5.16 -4.22
N ARG A 55 -4.35 6.07 -4.60
CA ARG A 55 -3.69 6.03 -5.92
C ARG A 55 -2.87 4.76 -6.11
N GLN A 56 -2.03 4.42 -5.13
CA GLN A 56 -1.22 3.21 -5.16
C GLN A 56 -2.10 1.95 -5.22
N LEU A 57 -3.16 1.89 -4.42
CA LEU A 57 -4.13 0.79 -4.42
C LEU A 57 -4.77 0.61 -5.79
N SER A 58 -5.31 1.68 -6.37
CA SER A 58 -5.97 1.64 -7.68
C SER A 58 -5.02 1.13 -8.77
N GLN A 59 -3.77 1.59 -8.75
CA GLN A 59 -2.75 1.16 -9.72
C GLN A 59 -2.39 -0.32 -9.57
N MET A 60 -2.26 -0.81 -8.33
CA MET A 60 -2.02 -2.24 -8.10
C MET A 60 -3.21 -3.08 -8.56
N GLU A 61 -4.44 -2.67 -8.26
CA GLU A 61 -5.64 -3.36 -8.75
C GLU A 61 -5.69 -3.42 -10.28
N GLU A 62 -5.35 -2.33 -10.96
CA GLU A 62 -5.26 -2.31 -12.43
C GLU A 62 -4.19 -3.25 -12.98
N ILE A 63 -3.02 -3.34 -12.34
CA ILE A 63 -1.93 -4.23 -12.76
C ILE A 63 -2.34 -5.70 -12.55
N LEU A 64 -2.88 -6.01 -11.36
CA LEU A 64 -3.31 -7.37 -10.99
C LEU A 64 -4.45 -7.85 -11.89
N ALA A 65 -5.40 -6.99 -12.23
CA ALA A 65 -6.47 -7.33 -13.16
C ALA A 65 -5.95 -7.72 -14.56
N ARG A 66 -4.79 -7.19 -14.96
CA ARG A 66 -4.14 -7.51 -16.25
C ARG A 66 -3.20 -8.73 -16.17
N THR A 67 -2.95 -9.24 -14.98
CA THR A 67 -2.01 -10.33 -14.68
C THR A 67 -2.69 -11.47 -13.93
N ALA A 68 -3.96 -11.75 -14.25
CA ALA A 68 -4.75 -12.81 -13.62
C ALA A 68 -4.11 -14.22 -13.72
N ASP A 69 -3.23 -14.47 -14.69
CA ASP A 69 -2.49 -15.74 -14.81
C ASP A 69 -1.31 -15.88 -13.82
N MET A 70 -1.05 -14.88 -12.97
CA MET A 70 0.07 -14.83 -12.02
C MET A 70 -0.30 -15.11 -10.56
N ASP A 71 -1.41 -15.81 -10.30
CA ASP A 71 -1.94 -16.12 -8.96
C ASP A 71 -0.98 -16.85 -8.00
N TYR A 72 0.16 -17.36 -8.49
CA TYR A 72 1.21 -17.98 -7.66
C TYR A 72 2.12 -16.96 -6.96
N PHE A 73 2.12 -15.71 -7.42
CA PHE A 73 2.94 -14.63 -6.85
C PHE A 73 2.10 -13.76 -5.93
N SER A 74 2.73 -13.19 -4.90
CA SER A 74 2.07 -12.17 -4.09
C SER A 74 1.75 -10.92 -4.93
N PRO A 75 0.71 -10.15 -4.58
CA PRO A 75 0.36 -8.93 -5.30
C PRO A 75 1.52 -7.94 -5.43
N VAL A 76 2.37 -7.85 -4.40
CA VAL A 76 3.58 -7.02 -4.38
C VAL A 76 4.60 -7.50 -5.41
N GLU A 77 4.84 -8.82 -5.48
CA GLU A 77 5.78 -9.41 -6.45
C GLU A 77 5.31 -9.17 -7.89
N VAL A 78 4.02 -9.38 -8.18
CA VAL A 78 3.46 -9.13 -9.52
C VAL A 78 3.67 -7.68 -9.94
N VAL A 79 3.43 -6.74 -9.03
CA VAL A 79 3.59 -5.31 -9.33
C VAL A 79 5.05 -4.93 -9.51
N ILE A 80 5.97 -5.45 -8.70
CA ILE A 80 7.43 -5.26 -8.89
C ILE A 80 7.87 -5.83 -10.26
N MET A 81 7.39 -7.02 -10.63
CA MET A 81 7.70 -7.66 -11.91
C MET A 81 7.19 -6.86 -13.12
N SER A 82 6.12 -6.08 -12.95
CA SER A 82 5.61 -5.15 -13.97
C SER A 82 6.49 -3.89 -14.15
N GLY A 83 7.51 -3.72 -13.31
CA GLY A 83 8.39 -2.54 -13.30
C GLY A 83 7.77 -1.31 -12.64
N TYR A 84 6.64 -1.47 -11.94
CA TYR A 84 5.98 -0.39 -11.23
C TYR A 84 6.63 -0.14 -9.87
N SER A 85 6.86 1.13 -9.53
CA SER A 85 7.42 1.53 -8.25
C SER A 85 6.36 1.47 -7.16
N LEU A 86 6.59 0.66 -6.13
CA LEU A 86 5.74 0.59 -4.94
C LEU A 86 6.17 1.57 -3.84
N GLU A 87 7.09 2.48 -4.15
CA GLU A 87 7.56 3.44 -3.16
C GLU A 87 6.50 4.50 -2.86
N PRO A 88 6.33 4.90 -1.59
CA PRO A 88 5.58 6.11 -1.28
C PRO A 88 6.28 7.34 -1.89
N PRO A 89 5.50 8.37 -2.31
CA PRO A 89 6.05 9.55 -2.95
C PRO A 89 7.09 10.26 -2.08
N ASN A 90 8.13 10.78 -2.74
CA ASN A 90 9.15 11.61 -2.09
C ASN A 90 8.59 13.02 -1.89
N LEU A 91 8.38 13.40 -0.63
CA LEU A 91 7.98 14.74 -0.18
C LEU A 91 9.16 15.52 0.40
#